data_AF-A0A653BGE7-F1
#
_entry.id   AF-A0A653BGE7-F1
#
_cell.length_a   1.000
_cell.length_b   1.000
_cell.length_c   1.000
_cell.angle_alpha   90.00
_cell.angle_beta   90.00
_cell.angle_gamma   90.00
#
_symmetry.space_group_name_H-M   'P 1'
#
loop_
_entity.id
_entity.type
_entity.pdbx_description
1 polymer ?
#
loop_
_entity_poly.entity_id
_entity_poly.type
_entity_poly.pdbx_seq_one_letter_code
_entity_poly.pdbx_strand_id
1 'polypeptide(L)' 'MIQRELKKHKCELCDYKSNQKSSLNRHKLIHDIQGIYKKYKCILCDYKTNEKGNLKRHQLTHEQDETSKK' A
#
# COMPACT_ATOMS: atom_id res chain seq x y z
N MET A 1 -6.85 31.52 5.94
CA MET A 1 -6.64 30.11 5.54
C MET A 1 -5.75 29.47 6.59
N ILE A 2 -6.29 28.57 7.43
CA ILE A 2 -5.52 27.93 8.49
C ILE A 2 -4.51 27.01 7.80
N GLN A 3 -3.24 27.41 7.75
CA GLN A 3 -2.15 26.47 7.50
C GLN A 3 -2.12 25.52 8.68
N ARG A 4 -2.89 24.43 8.57
CA ARG A 4 -2.83 23.31 9.49
C ARG A 4 -1.42 22.77 9.31
N GLU A 5 -0.52 23.15 10.21
CA GLU A 5 0.80 22.54 10.38
C GLU A 5 0.56 21.04 10.61
N LEU A 6 0.40 20.30 9.51
CA LEU A 6 0.27 18.86 9.51
C LEU A 6 1.63 18.37 9.96
N LYS A 7 1.78 18.12 11.26
CA LYS A 7 3.00 17.58 11.86
C LYS A 7 3.40 16.34 11.06
N LYS A 8 4.35 16.51 10.15
CA LYS A 8 4.73 15.47 9.19
C LYS A 8 5.48 14.42 9.99
N HIS A 9 4.89 13.24 10.10
CA HIS A 9 5.53 12.06 10.66
C HIS A 9 6.60 11.61 9.65
N LYS A 10 7.88 11.90 9.95
CA LYS A 10 9.03 11.48 9.15
C LYS A 10 9.43 10.05 9.51
N CYS A 11 9.79 9.25 8.53
CA CYS A 11 10.50 8.01 8.76
C CYS A 11 11.93 8.29 9.22
N GLU A 12 12.42 7.50 10.16
CA GLU A 12 13.79 7.61 10.67
C GLU A 12 14.78 6.82 9.80
N LEU A 13 14.25 5.92 8.97
CA LEU A 13 15.03 5.02 8.10
C LEU A 13 15.16 5.54 6.67
N CYS A 14 14.35 6.54 6.27
CA CYS A 14 14.45 7.21 4.97
C CYS A 14 13.75 8.57 4.96
N ASP A 15 13.77 9.28 3.82
CA ASP A 15 13.15 10.61 3.69
C ASP A 15 11.62 10.63 3.49
N TYR A 16 10.96 9.48 3.64
CA TYR A 16 9.50 9.41 3.59
C TYR A 16 8.85 10.23 4.71
N LYS A 17 7.85 11.03 4.36
CA LYS A 17 7.08 11.87 5.28
C LYS A 17 5.59 11.66 5.02
N SER A 18 4.81 11.49 6.09
CA SER A 18 3.36 11.40 5.99
C SER A 18 2.67 12.36 6.95
N ASN A 19 1.48 12.81 6.59
CA ASN A 19 0.60 13.60 7.45
C ASN A 19 -0.19 12.73 8.45
N GLN A 20 -0.09 11.39 8.33
CA GLN A 20 -0.79 10.44 9.18
C GLN A 20 0.19 9.46 9.82
N LYS A 21 0.04 9.25 11.13
CA LYS A 21 0.83 8.26 11.88
C LYS A 21 0.59 6.84 11.38
N SER A 22 -0.64 6.49 10.99
CA SER A 22 -1.01 5.20 10.41
C SER A 22 -0.24 4.90 9.12
N SER A 23 -0.15 5.90 8.23
CA SER A 23 0.62 5.81 6.99
C SER A 23 2.12 5.67 7.25
N LEU A 24 2.67 6.42 8.22
CA LEU A 24 4.08 6.23 8.61
C LEU A 24 4.33 4.83 9.18
N ASN A 25 3.44 4.33 10.03
CA ASN A 25 3.57 2.99 10.62
C ASN A 25 3.54 1.90 9.55
N ARG A 26 2.62 2.02 8.58
CA ARG A 26 2.58 1.13 7.41
C ARG A 26 3.85 1.23 6.57
N HIS A 27 4.37 2.43 6.38
CA HIS A 27 5.63 2.63 5.69
C HIS A 27 6.80 1.99 6.45
N LYS A 28 6.87 2.07 7.78
CA LYS A 28 7.94 1.40 8.54
C LYS A 28 8.02 -0.12 8.27
N LEU A 29 6.91 -0.77 7.91
CA LEU A 29 6.87 -2.17 7.50
C LEU A 29 7.66 -2.47 6.21
N ILE A 30 7.97 -1.49 5.37
CA ILE A 30 8.76 -1.71 4.14
C ILE A 30 10.26 -1.80 4.42
N HIS A 31 10.70 -1.28 5.57
CA HIS A 31 12.09 -1.34 6.03
C HIS A 31 12.39 -2.58 6.84
N ASP A 32 11.35 -3.29 7.28
CA ASP A 32 11.48 -4.68 7.70
C ASP A 32 11.62 -5.44 6.37
N ILE A 33 12.77 -6.07 6.08
CA ILE A 33 13.16 -6.49 4.70
C ILE A 33 12.74 -7.94 4.37
N GLN A 34 12.10 -8.66 5.30
CA GLN A 34 11.89 -10.12 5.20
C GLN A 34 10.65 -10.59 4.43
N GLY A 35 10.02 -9.77 3.57
CA GLY A 35 8.96 -10.24 2.66
C GLY A 35 7.64 -10.71 3.30
N ILE A 36 7.53 -10.72 4.64
CA ILE A 36 6.34 -11.15 5.41
C ILE A 36 5.16 -10.17 5.24
N TYR A 37 5.43 -8.94 4.79
CA TYR A 37 4.42 -7.87 4.71
C TYR A 37 3.47 -8.06 3.55
N LYS A 38 3.87 -8.77 2.49
CA LYS A 38 2.97 -9.06 1.38
C LYS A 38 2.04 -10.23 1.71
N LYS A 39 1.31 -10.10 2.82
CA LYS A 39 0.32 -11.08 3.31
C LYS A 39 -0.80 -11.33 2.29
N TYR A 40 -1.05 -10.37 1.40
CA TYR A 40 -2.12 -10.42 0.42
C TYR A 40 -1.52 -10.70 -0.96
N LYS A 41 -1.53 -11.98 -1.36
CA LYS A 41 -1.19 -12.42 -2.72
C LYS A 41 -2.47 -12.52 -3.56
N CYS A 42 -2.41 -12.08 -4.81
CA CYS A 42 -3.45 -12.35 -5.78
C CYS A 42 -3.46 -13.84 -6.15
N ILE A 43 -4.63 -14.44 -6.24
CA ILE A 43 -4.75 -15.85 -6.66
C ILE A 43 -4.62 -16.03 -8.17
N LEU A 44 -4.81 -14.95 -8.94
CA LEU A 44 -4.82 -14.96 -10.41
C LEU A 44 -3.45 -14.61 -11.01
N CYS A 45 -2.54 -14.00 -10.24
CA CYS A 45 -1.20 -13.64 -10.72
C CYS A 45 -0.20 -13.49 -9.56
N ASP A 46 1.07 -13.20 -9.86
CA ASP A 46 2.10 -12.99 -8.85
C ASP A 46 2.09 -11.63 -8.15
N TYR A 47 1.04 -10.83 -8.35
CA TYR A 47 0.84 -9.60 -7.60
C TYR A 47 0.71 -9.88 -6.10
N LYS A 48 1.47 -9.11 -5.31
CA LYS A 48 1.59 -9.26 -3.87
C LYS A 48 1.60 -7.88 -3.23
N THR A 49 0.74 -7.65 -2.23
CA THR A 49 0.62 -6.37 -1.53
C THR A 49 0.47 -6.55 -0.03
N ASN A 50 0.80 -5.51 0.73
CA ASN A 50 0.65 -5.46 2.18
C ASN A 50 -0.70 -4.85 2.62
N GLU A 51 -1.51 -4.40 1.66
CA GLU A 51 -2.80 -3.75 1.92
C GLU A 51 -3.94 -4.53 1.27
N LYS A 52 -4.89 -5.01 2.08
CA LYS A 52 -6.09 -5.70 1.58
C LYS A 52 -6.89 -4.87 0.57
N GLY A 53 -6.99 -3.55 0.77
CA GLY A 53 -7.67 -2.64 -0.15
C GLY A 53 -7.01 -2.55 -1.53
N ASN A 54 -5.67 -2.57 -1.57
CA ASN A 54 -4.93 -2.62 -2.83
C ASN A 54 -5.11 -3.96 -3.53
N LEU A 55 -5.15 -5.08 -2.79
CA LEU A 55 -5.42 -6.39 -3.39
C LEU A 55 -6.83 -6.41 -4.02
N LYS A 56 -7.84 -5.94 -3.29
CA LYS A 56 -9.22 -5.91 -3.80
C LYS A 56 -9.33 -5.07 -5.07
N ARG A 57 -8.72 -3.88 -5.09
CA ARG A 57 -8.68 -3.03 -6.29
C ARG A 57 -7.94 -3.70 -7.45
N HIS A 58 -6.85 -4.39 -7.16
CA HIS A 58 -6.11 -5.15 -8.17
C HIS A 58 -6.93 -6.33 -8.72
N GLN A 59 -7.72 -7.03 -7.89
CA GLN A 59 -8.57 -8.13 -8.36
C GLN A 59 -9.60 -7.66 -9.40
N LEU A 60 -10.14 -6.45 -9.24
CA LEU A 60 -11.06 -5.85 -10.22
C LEU A 60 -10.43 -5.69 -11.61
N THR A 61 -9.10 -5.53 -11.73
CA THR A 61 -8.47 -5.41 -13.05
C THR A 61 -8.52 -6.72 -13.82
N HIS A 62 -8.52 -7.87 -13.14
CA HIS A 62 -8.71 -9.17 -13.78
C HIS A 62 -10.16 -9.35 -14.25
N GLU A 63 -11.13 -8.89 -13.46
CA GLU A 63 -12.55 -8.90 -13.86
C GLU A 63 -12.82 -7.98 -15.06
N GLN A 64 -12.12 -6.85 -15.17
CA GLN A 64 -12.22 -5.97 -16.33
C GLN A 64 -11.56 -6.57 -17.59
N ASP A 65 -10.45 -7.30 -17.44
CA ASP A 65 -9.78 -7.98 -18.55
C ASP A 65 -10.63 -9.15 -19.10
N GLU A 66 -11.35 -9.86 -18.22
CA GLU A 66 -12.32 -10.90 -18.59
C GLU A 66 -13.52 -10.34 -19.39
N THR A 67 -13.87 -9.06 -19.21
CA THR A 67 -14.97 -8.43 -19.98
C THR A 67 -14.58 -7.92 -21.36
N SER A 68 -13.29 -7.89 -21.72
CA SER A 68 -12.84 -7.44 -23.05
C SER A 68 -12.75 -8.58 -24.09
N LYS A 69 -13.18 -9.80 -23.75
CA LYS A 69 -13.23 -10.97 -24.66
C LYS A 69 -14.63 -11.52 -24.88
N LYS A 70 -15.67 -10.68 -24.86
CA LYS A 70 -17.01 -11.10 -25.27
C LYS A 70 -17.50 -10.32 -26.48
#